data_AF-A0A496XEW0-F1
#
_entry.id   AF-A0A496XEW0-F1
#
_cell.length_a   1.000
_cell.length_b   1.000
_cell.length_c   1.000
_cell.angle_alpha   90.00
_cell.angle_beta   90.00
_cell.angle_gamma   90.00
#
_symmetry.space_group_name_H-M   'P 1'
#
loop_
_entity.id
_entity.type
_entity.pdbx_description
1 polymer ?
#
loop_
_entity_poly.entity_id
_entity_poly.type
_entity_poly.pdbx_seq_one_letter_code
_entity_poly.pdbx_strand_id
1 'polypeptide(L)'
;MNTIWFLLWGILWIVYFILDGFDLGLGTLMPFIAKNEEERRIIYNAIGPFWDGNEVWLISAGGITFAAFPKTYAVMFSGLYTALMLLLVALIIRGVFFEFRGKVDSKFWKGVWDI
;
A
#
# COMPACT_ATOMS: atom_id res chain seq x y z
N MET A 1 23.32 -0.22 -20.88
CA MET A 1 22.18 -1.00 -20.32
C MET A 1 21.91 -0.70 -18.85
N ASN A 2 22.89 -0.79 -17.96
CA ASN A 2 22.67 -0.65 -16.50
C ASN A 2 22.01 0.68 -16.08
N THR A 3 22.33 1.79 -16.74
CA THR A 3 21.71 3.10 -16.44
C THR A 3 20.21 3.12 -16.73
N ILE A 4 19.75 2.45 -17.79
CA ILE A 4 18.32 2.39 -18.15
C ILE A 4 17.56 1.59 -17.09
N TRP A 5 18.09 0.44 -16.69
CA TRP A 5 17.49 -0.38 -15.62
C TRP A 5 17.45 0.35 -14.29
N PHE A 6 18.50 1.12 -13.97
CA PHE A 6 18.53 1.94 -12.76
C PHE A 6 17.48 3.05 -12.79
N LEU A 7 17.32 3.74 -13.93
CA LEU A 7 16.28 4.76 -14.10
C LEU A 7 14.87 4.15 -14.00
N LEU A 8 14.63 3.01 -14.65
CA LEU A 8 13.35 2.31 -14.56
C LEU A 8 13.03 1.89 -13.12
N TRP A 9 14.02 1.35 -12.39
CA TRP A 9 13.88 1.01 -10.98
C TRP A 9 13.50 2.23 -10.14
N GLY A 10 14.19 3.36 -10.34
CA GLY A 10 13.86 4.61 -9.65
C GLY A 10 12.45 5.14 -9.98
N ILE A 11 12.07 5.13 -11.26
CA ILE A 11 10.73 5.57 -11.69
C ILE A 11 9.64 4.71 -11.08
N LEU A 12 9.81 3.37 -11.05
CA LEU A 12 8.82 2.46 -10.46
C LEU A 12 8.61 2.75 -8.98
N TRP A 13 9.69 2.98 -8.23
CA TRP A 13 9.59 3.37 -6.82
C TRP A 13 8.96 4.75 -6.64
N ILE A 14 9.30 5.74 -7.47
CA ILE A 14 8.69 7.07 -7.42
C ILE A 14 7.18 6.98 -7.66
N VAL A 15 6.75 6.26 -8.70
CA VAL A 15 5.33 6.09 -9.01
C VAL A 15 4.62 5.38 -7.86
N TYR A 16 5.20 4.31 -7.32
CA TYR A 16 4.66 3.63 -6.14
C TYR A 16 4.49 4.58 -4.95
N PHE A 17 5.52 5.33 -4.57
CA PHE A 17 5.45 6.24 -3.43
C PHE A 17 4.49 7.42 -3.63
N ILE A 18 4.27 7.88 -4.86
CA ILE A 18 3.27 8.91 -5.14
C ILE A 18 1.85 8.33 -5.03
N LEU A 19 1.61 7.20 -5.68
CA LEU A 19 0.27 6.63 -5.80
C LEU A 19 -0.17 5.95 -4.49
N ASP A 20 0.57 4.96 -4.03
CA ASP A 20 0.24 4.23 -2.81
C ASP A 20 0.51 5.08 -1.55
N GLY A 21 1.42 6.06 -1.64
CA GLY A 21 1.62 7.04 -0.57
C GLY A 21 0.42 7.93 -0.32
N PHE A 22 -0.40 8.20 -1.34
CA PHE A 22 -1.69 8.88 -1.16
C PHE A 22 -2.67 7.98 -0.38
N ASP A 23 -2.78 6.70 -0.73
CA ASP A 23 -3.69 5.76 -0.07
C ASP A 23 -3.29 5.53 1.40
N LEU A 24 -2.01 5.24 1.64
CA LEU A 24 -1.46 5.03 2.98
C LEU A 24 -1.52 6.33 3.81
N GLY A 25 -1.27 7.47 3.18
CA GLY A 25 -1.35 8.78 3.82
C GLY A 25 -2.77 9.10 4.29
N LEU A 26 -3.77 8.91 3.42
CA LEU A 26 -5.17 9.10 3.77
C LEU A 26 -5.64 8.10 4.83
N GLY A 27 -5.26 6.82 4.72
CA GLY A 27 -5.58 5.81 5.72
C GLY A 27 -5.02 6.17 7.11
N THR A 28 -3.77 6.60 7.17
CA THR A 28 -3.11 7.00 8.43
C THR A 28 -3.71 8.28 9.01
N LEU A 29 -4.10 9.24 8.17
CA LEU A 29 -4.67 10.51 8.60
C LEU A 29 -6.17 10.41 8.94
N MET A 30 -6.87 9.40 8.43
CA MET A 30 -8.32 9.24 8.56
C MET A 30 -8.84 9.36 10.01
N PRO A 31 -8.21 8.75 11.04
CA PRO A 31 -8.66 8.90 12.43
C PRO A 31 -8.57 10.34 12.96
N PHE A 32 -7.71 11.17 12.37
CA PHE A 32 -7.46 12.55 12.80
C PHE A 32 -8.28 13.57 12.01
N ILE A 33 -8.49 13.34 10.71
CA ILE A 33 -9.15 14.31 9.82
C ILE A 33 -10.65 14.06 9.66
N ALA A 34 -11.12 12.80 9.78
CA ALA A 34 -12.53 12.47 9.61
C ALA A 34 -13.25 12.38 10.95
N LYS A 35 -14.11 13.36 11.22
CA LYS A 35 -14.85 13.52 12.48
C LYS A 35 -16.17 12.76 12.49
N ASN A 36 -16.73 12.46 11.33
CA ASN A 36 -18.00 11.77 11.17
C ASN A 36 -17.92 10.67 10.09
N GLU A 37 -18.95 9.82 10.04
CA GLU A 37 -19.03 8.68 9.12
C GLU A 37 -19.09 9.12 7.64
N GLU A 38 -19.66 10.29 7.36
CA GLU A 38 -19.76 10.83 6.01
C GLU A 38 -18.38 11.21 5.48
N GLU A 39 -17.58 11.93 6.28
CA GLU A 39 -16.19 12.27 5.97
C GLU A 39 -15.33 11.02 5.78
N ARG A 40 -15.48 10.00 6.65
CA ARG A 40 -14.78 8.71 6.49
C ARG A 40 -15.15 8.07 5.16
N ARG A 41 -16.45 8.02 4.83
CA ARG A 41 -16.93 7.43 3.59
C ARG A 41 -16.40 8.16 2.35
N ILE A 42 -16.26 9.49 2.41
CA ILE A 42 -15.64 10.27 1.31
C ILE A 42 -14.20 9.81 1.09
N ILE A 43 -13.41 9.67 2.16
CA ILE A 43 -12.01 9.21 2.06
C ILE A 43 -11.95 7.79 1.49
N TYR A 44 -12.77 6.87 2.00
CA TYR A 44 -12.83 5.49 1.49
C TYR A 44 -13.20 5.43 0.01
N ASN A 45 -14.18 6.22 -0.42
CA ASN A 45 -14.59 6.29 -1.83
C ASN A 45 -13.51 6.92 -2.72
N ALA A 46 -12.64 7.77 -2.18
CA ALA A 46 -11.51 8.34 -2.92
C ALA A 46 -10.40 7.31 -3.15
N ILE A 47 -10.15 6.42 -2.19
CA ILE A 47 -9.11 5.37 -2.25
C ILE A 47 -9.59 4.12 -3.00
N GLY A 48 -10.84 3.71 -2.75
CA GLY A 48 -11.41 2.43 -3.16
C GLY A 48 -11.22 2.04 -4.64
N PRO A 49 -11.39 2.94 -5.61
CA PRO A 49 -11.20 2.61 -7.02
C PRO A 49 -9.74 2.39 -7.46
N PHE A 50 -8.76 2.82 -6.66
CA PHE A 50 -7.36 2.93 -7.10
C PHE A 50 -6.38 2.07 -6.30
N TRP A 51 -6.64 1.78 -5.02
CA TRP A 51 -5.67 1.14 -4.12
C TRP A 51 -5.09 -0.18 -4.65
N ASP A 52 -5.94 -1.06 -5.19
CA ASP A 52 -5.51 -2.38 -5.71
C ASP A 52 -4.60 -2.21 -6.94
N GLY A 53 -4.91 -1.22 -7.79
CA GLY A 53 -4.05 -0.86 -8.92
C GLY A 53 -2.72 -0.23 -8.48
N ASN A 54 -2.73 0.54 -7.38
CA ASN A 54 -1.53 1.19 -6.85
C ASN A 54 -0.52 0.16 -6.30
N GLU A 55 -1.00 -0.95 -5.71
CA GLU A 55 -0.14 -2.04 -5.21
C GLU A 55 0.66 -2.74 -6.33
N VAL A 56 0.15 -2.75 -7.57
CA VAL A 56 0.86 -3.35 -8.72
C VAL A 56 2.22 -2.69 -8.95
N TRP A 57 2.37 -1.41 -8.62
CA TRP A 57 3.64 -0.70 -8.73
C TRP A 57 4.68 -1.21 -7.73
N LEU A 58 4.27 -1.58 -6.51
CA LEU A 58 5.14 -2.22 -5.53
C LEU A 58 5.65 -3.57 -6.04
N ILE A 59 4.73 -4.40 -6.55
CA ILE A 59 5.05 -5.72 -7.08
C ILE A 59 6.02 -5.58 -8.26
N SER A 60 5.76 -4.62 -9.15
CA SER A 60 6.61 -4.33 -10.30
C SER A 60 7.99 -3.83 -9.89
N ALA A 61 8.09 -2.93 -8.91
CA ALA A 61 9.35 -2.46 -8.35
C ALA A 61 10.14 -3.59 -7.68
N GLY A 62 9.47 -4.50 -6.96
CA GLY A 62 10.08 -5.71 -6.43
C GLY A 62 10.60 -6.64 -7.54
N GLY A 63 9.78 -6.88 -8.57
CA GLY A 63 10.11 -7.71 -9.72
C GLY A 63 11.30 -7.19 -10.53
N ILE A 64 11.38 -5.88 -10.78
CA ILE A 64 12.53 -5.30 -11.49
C ILE A 64 13.78 -5.34 -10.61
N THR A 65 13.65 -5.19 -9.29
CA THR A 65 14.78 -5.34 -8.35
C THR A 65 15.34 -6.76 -8.44
N PHE A 66 14.46 -7.76 -8.49
CA PHE A 66 14.87 -9.15 -8.69
C PHE A 66 15.54 -9.40 -10.06
N ALA A 67 14.92 -8.92 -11.15
CA ALA A 67 15.38 -9.19 -12.50
C ALA A 67 16.67 -8.44 -12.88
N ALA A 68 16.77 -7.15 -12.55
CA ALA A 68 17.90 -6.30 -12.94
C ALA A 68 18.99 -6.23 -11.85
N PHE A 69 18.64 -6.41 -10.58
CA PHE A 69 19.55 -6.25 -9.43
C PHE A 69 19.45 -7.41 -8.41
N PRO A 70 19.67 -8.67 -8.82
CA PRO A 70 19.41 -9.85 -8.00
C PRO A 70 20.18 -9.87 -6.68
N LYS A 71 21.41 -9.34 -6.66
CA LYS A 71 22.21 -9.22 -5.42
C LYS A 71 21.57 -8.25 -4.43
N THR A 72 21.07 -7.10 -4.91
CA THR A 72 20.36 -6.11 -4.09
C THR A 72 19.08 -6.71 -3.55
N TYR A 73 18.30 -7.40 -4.39
CA TYR A 73 17.10 -8.12 -3.97
C TYR A 73 17.40 -9.11 -2.83
N ALA A 74 18.41 -9.97 -3.01
CA ALA A 74 18.77 -10.97 -2.01
C ALA A 74 19.20 -10.34 -0.67
N VAL A 75 20.04 -9.30 -0.72
CA VAL A 75 20.52 -8.60 0.48
C VAL A 75 19.38 -7.88 1.19
N MET A 76 18.48 -7.20 0.46
CA MET A 76 17.31 -6.55 1.04
C MET A 76 16.39 -7.56 1.73
N PHE A 77 15.98 -8.63 1.03
CA PHE A 77 15.00 -9.58 1.56
C PHE A 77 15.56 -10.44 2.70
N SER A 78 16.87 -10.71 2.71
CA SER A 78 17.51 -11.43 3.83
C SER A 78 17.82 -10.52 5.01
N GLY A 79 18.37 -9.31 4.76
CA GLY A 79 18.76 -8.37 5.81
C GLY A 79 17.58 -7.68 6.48
N LEU A 80 16.51 -7.41 5.74
CA LEU A 80 15.28 -6.77 6.23
C LEU A 80 14.12 -7.76 6.39
N TYR A 81 14.41 -9.05 6.54
CA TYR A 81 13.40 -10.11 6.58
C TYR A 81 12.22 -9.78 7.50
N THR A 82 12.50 -9.45 8.77
CA THR A 82 11.46 -9.15 9.76
C THR A 82 10.65 -7.91 9.38
N ALA A 83 11.32 -6.85 8.91
CA ALA A 83 10.64 -5.60 8.53
C ALA A 83 9.74 -5.80 7.30
N LEU A 84 10.23 -6.52 6.28
CA LEU A 84 9.46 -6.83 5.07
C LEU A 84 8.31 -7.80 5.36
N MET A 85 8.49 -8.74 6.31
CA MET A 85 7.41 -9.63 6.74
C MET A 85 6.30 -8.85 7.44
N LEU A 86 6.65 -7.92 8.34
CA LEU A 86 5.67 -7.04 8.99
C LEU A 86 4.95 -6.15 7.97
N LEU A 87 5.69 -5.59 7.01
CA LEU A 87 5.13 -4.81 5.91
C LEU A 87 4.13 -5.64 5.09
N LEU A 88 4.48 -6.87 4.72
CA LEU A 88 3.60 -7.77 3.98
C LEU A 88 2.30 -8.04 4.74
N VAL A 89 2.40 -8.38 6.03
CA VAL A 89 1.22 -8.61 6.86
C VAL A 89 0.36 -7.35 6.97
N ALA A 90 0.97 -6.18 7.14
CA ALA A 90 0.26 -4.90 7.18
C ALA A 90 -0.50 -4.61 5.86
N LEU A 91 0.13 -4.88 4.71
CA LEU A 91 -0.51 -4.72 3.40
C LEU A 91 -1.67 -5.70 3.18
N ILE A 92 -1.51 -6.96 3.57
CA ILE A 92 -2.60 -7.95 3.52
C ILE A 92 -3.78 -7.48 4.36
N ILE A 93 -3.51 -7.08 5.59
CA ILE A 93 -4.52 -6.59 6.52
C ILE A 93 -5.23 -5.35 5.94
N ARG A 94 -4.51 -4.42 5.33
CA ARG A 94 -5.07 -3.24 4.63
C ARG A 94 -6.06 -3.64 3.54
N GLY A 95 -5.69 -4.59 2.67
CA GLY A 95 -6.59 -5.06 1.61
C GLY A 95 -7.88 -5.67 2.16
N VAL A 96 -7.77 -6.43 3.25
CA VAL A 96 -8.92 -6.99 3.97
C VAL A 96 -9.79 -5.87 4.56
N PHE A 97 -9.20 -4.84 5.17
CA PHE A 97 -9.94 -3.70 5.72
C PHE A 97 -10.82 -3.02 4.67
N PHE A 98 -10.25 -2.67 3.50
CA PHE A 98 -11.00 -2.00 2.45
C PHE A 98 -12.16 -2.85 1.90
N GLU A 99 -11.92 -4.14 1.66
CA GLU A 99 -12.94 -5.02 1.07
C GLU A 99 -14.05 -5.38 2.08
N PHE A 100 -13.72 -5.58 3.36
CA PHE A 100 -14.69 -6.06 4.36
C PHE A 100 -15.47 -4.95 5.07
N ARG A 101 -14.95 -3.72 5.15
CA ARG A 101 -15.62 -2.59 5.82
C ARG A 101 -17.06 -2.39 5.34
N GLY A 102 -17.30 -2.48 4.03
CA GLY A 102 -18.59 -2.23 3.41
C GLY A 102 -19.59 -3.40 3.46
N LYS A 103 -19.19 -4.58 3.93
CA LYS A 103 -20.03 -5.80 3.83
C LYS A 103 -21.14 -5.89 4.88
N VAL A 104 -20.99 -5.22 6.03
CA VAL A 104 -21.98 -5.25 7.13
C VAL A 104 -22.31 -3.84 7.57
N ASP A 105 -23.59 -3.48 7.54
CA ASP A 105 -24.06 -2.16 7.99
C ASP A 105 -24.27 -2.13 9.52
N SER A 106 -23.17 -2.21 10.26
CA SER A 106 -23.15 -2.11 11.72
C SER A 106 -22.10 -1.11 12.18
N LYS A 107 -22.44 -0.26 13.16
CA LYS A 107 -21.50 0.71 13.74
C LYS A 107 -20.30 0.03 14.41
N PHE A 108 -20.53 -1.13 15.04
CA PHE A 108 -19.45 -1.91 15.64
C PHE A 108 -18.53 -2.51 14.56
N TRP A 109 -19.11 -3.02 13.47
CA TRP A 109 -18.34 -3.56 12.34
C TRP A 109 -17.45 -2.48 11.73
N LYS A 110 -18.03 -1.34 11.32
CA LYS A 110 -17.28 -0.22 10.74
C LYS A 110 -16.19 0.29 11.68
N GLY A 111 -16.47 0.37 12.98
CA GLY A 111 -15.49 0.76 13.99
C GLY A 111 -14.31 -0.20 14.15
N VAL A 112 -14.51 -1.51 13.94
CA VAL A 112 -13.40 -2.48 13.92
C VAL A 112 -12.54 -2.33 12.66
N TRP A 113 -13.15 -1.99 11.52
CA TRP A 113 -12.44 -1.86 10.25
C TRP A 113 -11.89 -0.45 9.95
N ASP A 114 -12.16 0.54 10.82
CA ASP A 114 -11.63 1.91 10.75
C ASP A 114 -10.36 2.11 11.63
N ILE A 115 -9.86 1.05 12.31
CA ILE A 115 -8.65 1.02 13.15
C ILE A 115 -7.52 0.33 12.40
#